data_AF-A0A971R788-F1
#
_entry.id   AF-A0A971R788-F1
#
_cell.length_a   1.000
_cell.length_b   1.000
_cell.length_c   1.000
_cell.angle_alpha   90.00
_cell.angle_beta   90.00
_cell.angle_gamma   90.00
#
_symmetry.space_group_name_H-M   'P 1'
#
loop_
_entity.id
_entity.type
_entity.pdbx_description
1 polymer ?
#
loop_
_entity_poly.entity_id
_entity_poly.type
_entity_poly.pdbx_seq_one_letter_code
_entity_poly.pdbx_strand_id
1 'polypeptide(L)'
;MLFGKTCRHCGQRNRTAARFCDACGDSLRSPSRSGGCAGRLFNTLLLLVIGVVAVVYLARTDRGLLTRRPTQEGDAAGVVSGPATPSATAALADTQVPAATQAPTVTPDGITALAHNAGQRAVVYRVEALAAGASAGPTISIDYVETGGRAAHVEATAPWEQSTQLGAGCMARIVAQGPAGQPFVARIYLGASPACEAQASPVLGNPALWRAQCEAACGP
;
A
#
# COMPACT_ATOMS: atom_id res chain seq x y z
N MET A 1 7.45 26.72 32.17
CA MET A 1 7.99 26.67 30.80
C MET A 1 8.21 25.19 30.44
N LEU A 2 7.35 24.60 29.61
CA LEU A 2 7.46 23.19 29.21
C LEU A 2 8.49 23.09 28.08
N PHE A 3 9.66 22.50 28.35
CA PHE A 3 10.71 22.32 27.36
C PHE A 3 10.24 21.34 26.26
N GLY A 4 10.16 21.82 25.01
CA GLY A 4 9.85 20.99 23.84
C GLY A 4 10.98 20.00 23.49
N LYS A 5 10.67 18.95 22.74
CA LYS A 5 11.65 17.94 22.32
C LYS A 5 12.40 18.44 21.08
N THR A 6 13.73 18.44 21.13
CA THR A 6 14.57 18.76 19.97
C THR A 6 14.76 17.52 19.11
N CYS A 7 14.52 17.64 17.81
CA CYS A 7 14.80 16.57 16.86
C CYS A 7 16.31 16.34 16.75
N ARG A 8 16.75 15.08 16.88
CA ARG A 8 18.17 14.70 16.75
C ARG A 8 18.67 14.70 15.31
N HIS A 9 17.76 14.63 14.35
CA HIS A 9 18.09 14.62 12.93
C HIS A 9 18.25 16.03 12.36
N CYS A 10 17.28 16.92 12.59
CA CYS A 10 17.27 18.26 11.99
C CYS A 10 17.41 19.42 12.99
N GLY A 11 17.46 19.16 14.30
CA GLY A 11 17.62 20.19 15.33
C GLY A 11 16.37 21.01 15.66
N GLN A 12 15.23 20.79 15.01
CA GLN A 12 14.00 21.56 15.25
C GLN A 12 13.43 21.31 16.65
N ARG A 13 12.94 22.35 17.32
CA ARG A 13 12.14 22.22 18.56
C ARG A 13 10.70 21.86 18.23
N ASN A 14 10.22 20.77 18.81
CA ASN A 14 8.88 20.24 18.60
C ASN A 14 8.02 20.35 19.86
N ARG A 15 6.71 20.32 19.67
CA ARG A 15 5.72 20.27 20.76
C ARG A 15 5.99 19.06 21.67
N THR A 16 5.73 19.18 22.98
CA THR A 16 6.07 18.15 23.97
C THR A 16 5.38 16.80 23.68
N ALA A 17 4.18 16.85 23.12
CA ALA A 17 3.38 15.69 22.71
C ALA A 17 3.75 15.12 21.32
N ALA A 18 4.61 15.79 20.55
CA ALA A 18 5.00 15.33 19.22
C ALA A 18 5.78 14.01 19.29
N ARG A 19 5.37 13.03 18.47
CA ARG A 19 6.05 11.74 18.31
C ARG A 19 7.03 11.74 17.15
N PHE A 20 6.81 12.61 16.17
CA PHE A 20 7.64 12.83 15.00
C PHE A 20 8.00 14.32 14.91
N CYS A 21 9.09 14.62 14.23
CA CYS A 21 9.53 15.99 14.03
C CYS A 21 8.58 16.72 13.07
N ASP A 22 8.03 17.86 13.51
CA ASP A 22 7.17 18.75 12.72
C ASP A 22 7.91 19.31 11.48
N ALA A 23 9.26 19.29 11.45
CA ALA A 23 10.06 19.78 10.32
C ALA A 23 10.54 18.68 9.36
N CYS A 24 11.17 17.61 9.86
CA CYS A 24 11.76 16.57 9.01
C CYS A 24 10.97 15.24 8.98
N GLY A 25 9.95 15.11 9.83
CA GLY A 25 9.15 13.88 9.97
C GLY A 25 9.85 12.74 10.71
N ASP A 26 11.08 12.93 11.17
CA ASP A 26 11.86 11.87 11.81
C ASP A 26 11.33 11.56 13.22
N SER A 27 11.47 10.32 13.67
CA SER A 27 10.93 9.87 14.96
C SER A 27 11.62 10.60 16.12
N LEU A 28 10.81 11.24 16.97
CA LEU A 28 11.27 11.83 18.25
C LEU A 28 11.26 10.81 19.38
N ARG A 29 10.77 9.59 19.15
CA ARG A 29 10.97 8.50 20.10
C ARG A 29 12.45 8.13 20.05
N SER A 30 13.12 8.22 21.19
CA SER A 30 14.41 7.56 21.41
C SER A 30 14.33 6.14 20.87
N PRO A 31 15.38 5.60 20.23
CA PRO A 31 15.38 4.22 19.81
C PRO A 31 15.15 3.36 21.05
N SER A 32 13.93 2.84 21.21
CA SER A 32 13.75 1.65 22.01
C SER A 32 14.68 0.64 21.37
N ARG A 33 15.73 0.21 22.08
CA ARG A 33 16.58 -0.90 21.65
C ARG A 33 15.63 -1.97 21.14
N SER A 34 15.63 -2.17 19.82
CA SER A 34 14.91 -3.23 19.16
C SER A 34 15.59 -4.53 19.57
N GLY A 35 15.24 -5.04 20.75
CA GLY A 35 15.42 -6.44 21.06
C GLY A 35 14.48 -7.21 20.15
N GLY A 36 15.01 -8.05 19.26
CA GLY A 36 14.14 -8.94 18.49
C GLY A 36 14.66 -9.57 17.20
N CYS A 37 15.97 -9.65 16.93
CA CYS A 37 16.46 -10.55 15.87
C CYS A 37 16.14 -12.04 16.14
N ALA A 38 15.65 -12.39 17.33
CA ALA A 38 15.31 -13.76 17.72
C ALA A 38 14.07 -14.33 16.99
N GLY A 39 13.10 -13.49 16.58
CA GLY A 39 11.87 -13.99 15.95
C GLY A 39 12.06 -14.53 14.54
N ARG A 40 13.00 -13.95 13.77
CA ARG A 40 13.31 -14.42 12.41
C ARG A 40 14.08 -15.73 12.41
N LEU A 41 15.03 -15.91 13.35
CA LEU A 41 15.79 -17.16 13.48
C LEU A 41 14.89 -18.34 13.87
N PHE A 42 13.90 -18.13 14.75
CA PHE A 42 12.97 -19.18 15.14
C PHE A 42 12.09 -19.64 13.97
N ASN A 43 11.60 -18.71 13.15
CA ASN A 43 10.79 -19.06 11.98
C ASN A 43 11.60 -19.81 10.91
N THR A 44 12.85 -19.40 10.66
CA THR A 44 13.72 -20.10 9.71
C THR A 44 14.07 -21.51 10.20
N LEU A 45 14.36 -21.69 11.50
CA LEU A 45 14.65 -23.01 12.08
C LEU A 45 13.42 -23.93 12.00
N LEU A 46 12.22 -23.41 12.31
CA LEU A 46 10.97 -24.17 12.25
C LEU A 46 10.68 -24.69 10.84
N LEU A 47 10.83 -23.84 9.82
CA LEU A 47 10.65 -24.24 8.41
C LEU A 47 11.66 -25.31 7.98
N LEU A 48 12.91 -25.21 8.45
CA LEU A 48 13.95 -26.20 8.18
C LEU A 48 13.60 -27.57 8.78
N VAL A 49 13.12 -27.59 10.04
CA VAL A 49 12.68 -28.83 10.71
C VAL A 49 11.49 -29.44 9.99
N ILE A 50 10.47 -28.65 9.64
CA ILE A 50 9.31 -29.13 8.89
C ILE A 50 9.73 -29.73 7.53
N GLY A 51 10.63 -29.05 6.81
CA GLY A 51 11.16 -29.53 5.53
C GLY A 51 11.88 -30.87 5.67
N VAL A 52 12.76 -31.02 6.67
CA VAL A 52 13.46 -32.28 6.92
C VAL A 52 12.50 -33.41 7.27
N VAL A 53 11.50 -33.15 8.12
CA VAL A 53 10.48 -34.15 8.49
C VAL A 53 9.66 -34.58 7.26
N ALA A 54 9.26 -33.64 6.41
CA ALA A 54 8.52 -33.92 5.19
C ALA A 54 9.34 -34.79 4.22
N VAL A 55 10.63 -34.47 4.02
CA VAL A 55 11.53 -35.26 3.16
C VAL A 55 11.71 -36.69 3.71
N VAL A 56 11.92 -36.85 5.02
CA VAL A 56 12.03 -38.18 5.64
C VAL A 56 10.73 -38.97 5.52
N TYR A 57 9.58 -38.31 5.68
CA TYR A 57 8.27 -38.94 5.53
C TYR A 57 8.05 -39.43 4.09
N LEU A 58 8.32 -38.58 3.09
CA LEU A 58 8.20 -38.93 1.67
C LEU A 58 9.16 -40.06 1.27
N ALA A 59 10.42 -40.00 1.73
CA ALA A 59 11.40 -41.05 1.48
C ALA A 59 11.03 -42.39 2.15
N ARG A 60 10.26 -42.37 3.25
CA ARG A 60 9.70 -43.58 3.87
C ARG A 60 8.50 -44.12 3.10
N THR A 61 7.65 -43.26 2.54
CA THR A 61 6.47 -43.69 1.78
C THR A 61 6.83 -44.24 0.40
N ASP A 62 7.90 -43.76 -0.25
CA ASP A 62 8.35 -44.29 -1.56
C ASP A 62 8.85 -45.74 -1.50
N ARG A 63 9.27 -46.23 -0.32
CA ARG A 63 9.61 -47.65 -0.14
C ARG A 63 8.40 -48.60 -0.24
N GLY A 64 7.18 -48.08 -0.29
CA GLY A 64 5.94 -48.86 -0.43
C GLY A 64 5.43 -49.04 -1.86
N LEU A 65 5.96 -48.32 -2.85
CA LEU A 65 5.34 -48.24 -4.19
C LEU A 65 6.09 -48.96 -5.32
N LEU A 66 7.28 -49.52 -5.07
CA LEU A 66 8.06 -50.24 -6.10
C LEU A 66 7.63 -51.70 -6.36
N THR A 67 6.52 -52.19 -5.78
CA THR A 67 6.02 -53.56 -6.03
C THR A 67 4.79 -53.66 -6.93
N ARG A 68 4.36 -52.59 -7.62
CA ARG A 68 3.28 -52.69 -8.62
C ARG A 68 3.83 -52.74 -10.05
N ARG A 69 4.04 -53.98 -10.51
CA ARG A 69 4.25 -54.36 -11.91
C ARG A 69 2.97 -54.09 -12.72
N PRO A 70 2.97 -53.29 -13.80
CA PRO A 70 1.86 -53.30 -14.74
C PRO A 70 2.04 -54.45 -15.71
N THR A 71 1.10 -55.39 -15.70
CA THR A 71 0.90 -56.38 -16.76
C THR A 71 0.39 -55.70 -18.02
N GLN A 72 0.90 -56.19 -19.15
CA GLN A 72 0.67 -55.78 -20.53
C GLN A 72 -0.33 -56.76 -21.18
N GLU A 73 -1.34 -56.27 -21.89
CA GLU A 73 -2.20 -56.95 -22.90
C GLU A 73 -3.26 -55.90 -23.32
N GLY A 74 -3.59 -55.58 -24.57
CA GLY A 74 -3.18 -55.99 -25.90
C GLY A 74 -4.11 -55.27 -26.91
N ASP A 75 -3.55 -54.84 -28.03
CA ASP A 75 -4.11 -54.64 -29.39
C ASP A 75 -5.52 -54.07 -29.64
N ALA A 76 -5.61 -53.02 -30.48
CA ALA A 76 -5.97 -53.18 -31.90
C ALA A 76 -6.12 -51.84 -32.66
N ALA A 77 -5.30 -51.73 -33.71
CA ALA A 77 -5.43 -51.07 -35.02
C ALA A 77 -6.53 -50.02 -35.31
N GLY A 78 -6.09 -48.94 -35.98
CA GLY A 78 -6.95 -48.04 -36.77
C GLY A 78 -6.15 -46.94 -37.47
N VAL A 79 -5.50 -47.28 -38.58
CA VAL A 79 -4.76 -46.38 -39.48
C VAL A 79 -5.75 -45.68 -40.42
N VAL A 80 -5.72 -44.34 -40.55
CA VAL A 80 -5.92 -43.63 -41.83
C VAL A 80 -5.14 -42.30 -41.82
N SER A 81 -4.37 -42.13 -42.89
CA SER A 81 -3.47 -41.02 -43.23
C SER A 81 -4.18 -39.77 -43.75
N GLY A 82 -3.52 -38.61 -43.64
CA GLY A 82 -3.84 -37.41 -44.44
C GLY A 82 -2.96 -36.21 -44.09
N PRO A 83 -2.12 -35.68 -45.01
CA PRO A 83 -1.21 -34.57 -44.74
C PRO A 83 -1.71 -33.23 -45.30
N ALA A 84 -1.03 -32.15 -44.86
CA ALA A 84 -0.75 -30.88 -45.56
C ALA A 84 -1.19 -29.60 -44.83
N THR A 85 -0.20 -28.90 -44.26
CA THR A 85 -0.02 -27.44 -44.29
C THR A 85 0.44 -27.04 -45.72
N PRO A 86 0.43 -25.77 -46.20
CA PRO A 86 0.37 -24.51 -45.44
C PRO A 86 -0.36 -23.28 -46.06
N SER A 87 -0.42 -22.22 -45.25
CA SER A 87 -0.29 -20.77 -45.57
C SER A 87 -1.23 -20.05 -46.56
N ALA A 88 -1.93 -19.03 -46.02
CA ALA A 88 -2.18 -17.69 -46.58
C ALA A 88 -3.27 -17.03 -45.72
N THR A 89 -3.42 -15.73 -45.44
CA THR A 89 -2.68 -14.48 -45.61
C THR A 89 -3.47 -13.47 -44.76
N ALA A 90 -2.79 -12.50 -44.17
CA ALA A 90 -3.34 -11.47 -43.30
C ALA A 90 -4.52 -10.67 -43.91
N ALA A 91 -5.45 -10.23 -43.06
CA ALA A 91 -6.21 -9.01 -43.28
C ALA A 91 -6.63 -8.37 -41.94
N LEU A 92 -6.32 -7.09 -41.85
CA LEU A 92 -6.55 -6.13 -40.76
C LEU A 92 -8.04 -5.84 -40.52
N ALA A 93 -8.42 -5.62 -39.26
CA ALA A 93 -9.45 -4.69 -38.78
C ALA A 93 -9.49 -4.83 -37.25
N ASP A 94 -8.79 -3.98 -36.50
CA ASP A 94 -9.28 -2.70 -35.98
C ASP A 94 -10.62 -2.83 -35.22
N THR A 95 -10.55 -2.85 -33.90
CA THR A 95 -11.71 -2.68 -33.01
C THR A 95 -11.31 -1.76 -31.86
N GLN A 96 -11.22 -0.49 -32.23
CA GLN A 96 -11.70 0.69 -31.51
C GLN A 96 -12.09 0.50 -30.03
N VAL A 97 -11.28 1.11 -29.17
CA VAL A 97 -11.59 1.45 -27.77
C VAL A 97 -12.46 2.72 -27.77
N PRO A 98 -13.64 2.77 -27.13
CA PRO A 98 -14.33 4.04 -26.95
C PRO A 98 -13.73 4.80 -25.78
N ALA A 99 -13.17 5.96 -26.11
CA ALA A 99 -12.87 7.03 -25.18
C ALA A 99 -14.17 7.59 -24.57
N ALA A 100 -14.28 7.56 -23.25
CA ALA A 100 -15.28 8.34 -22.52
C ALA A 100 -14.55 9.43 -21.73
N THR A 101 -14.46 10.60 -22.36
CA THR A 101 -14.20 11.89 -21.72
C THR A 101 -15.38 12.21 -20.81
N GLN A 102 -15.17 12.24 -19.49
CA GLN A 102 -16.05 12.98 -18.58
C GLN A 102 -15.18 13.76 -17.59
N ALA A 103 -15.49 15.05 -17.48
CA ALA A 103 -14.90 15.98 -16.53
C ALA A 103 -15.20 15.56 -15.08
N PRO A 104 -14.32 15.84 -14.10
CA PRO A 104 -14.58 15.47 -12.72
C PRO A 104 -15.70 16.34 -12.13
N THR A 105 -16.91 15.80 -12.09
CA THR A 105 -17.96 16.23 -11.17
C THR A 105 -17.48 15.92 -9.75
N VAL A 106 -17.30 16.97 -8.94
CA VAL A 106 -17.02 16.84 -7.51
C VAL A 106 -18.31 16.38 -6.83
N THR A 107 -18.50 15.06 -6.71
CA THR A 107 -19.55 14.47 -5.89
C THR A 107 -18.94 14.03 -4.56
N PRO A 108 -19.52 14.38 -3.39
CA PRO A 108 -19.07 13.90 -2.09
C PRO A 108 -19.53 12.45 -1.85
N ASP A 109 -19.20 11.53 -2.77
CA ASP A 109 -19.69 10.13 -2.73
C ASP A 109 -18.65 9.12 -2.22
N GLY A 110 -17.44 9.56 -1.86
CA GLY A 110 -16.39 8.67 -1.32
C GLY A 110 -16.61 8.19 0.12
N ILE A 111 -17.60 8.75 0.84
CA ILE A 111 -17.87 8.44 2.26
C ILE A 111 -18.86 7.26 2.39
N THR A 112 -19.63 6.93 1.35
CA THR A 112 -20.88 6.16 1.52
C THR A 112 -20.75 4.64 1.26
N ALA A 113 -19.59 4.12 0.82
CA ALA A 113 -19.52 2.74 0.33
C ALA A 113 -18.55 1.79 1.06
N LEU A 114 -18.05 2.12 2.27
CA LEU A 114 -17.31 1.11 3.04
C LEU A 114 -18.26 0.30 3.93
N ALA A 115 -18.33 -1.01 3.69
CA ALA A 115 -19.07 -1.96 4.51
C ALA A 115 -18.68 -1.80 5.98
N HIS A 116 -19.62 -1.41 6.85
CA HIS A 116 -19.33 -1.06 8.24
C HIS A 116 -18.90 -2.30 9.04
N ASN A 117 -17.61 -2.45 9.30
CA ASN A 117 -17.12 -3.49 10.20
C ASN A 117 -17.23 -2.99 11.64
N ALA A 118 -17.94 -3.74 12.49
CA ALA A 118 -18.08 -3.40 13.91
C ALA A 118 -16.71 -3.23 14.59
N GLY A 119 -16.52 -2.09 15.28
CA GLY A 119 -15.25 -1.74 15.93
C GLY A 119 -14.18 -1.13 15.00
N GLN A 120 -14.50 -0.89 13.72
CA GLN A 120 -13.65 -0.16 12.79
C GLN A 120 -14.27 1.19 12.44
N ARG A 121 -13.41 2.18 12.18
CA ARG A 121 -13.79 3.53 11.79
C ARG A 121 -13.41 3.77 10.34
N ALA A 122 -14.36 4.29 9.57
CA ALA A 122 -14.10 4.74 8.21
C ALA A 122 -13.11 5.92 8.24
N VAL A 123 -12.04 5.82 7.47
CA VAL A 123 -11.02 6.86 7.31
C VAL A 123 -10.92 7.19 5.83
N VAL A 124 -11.05 8.47 5.49
CA VAL A 124 -10.83 8.96 4.13
C VAL A 124 -9.61 9.86 4.13
N TYR A 125 -8.62 9.50 3.32
CA TYR A 125 -7.46 10.32 3.04
C TYR A 125 -7.69 11.09 1.75
N ARG A 126 -7.38 12.38 1.76
CA ARG A 126 -7.47 13.20 0.56
C ARG A 126 -6.25 14.09 0.40
N VAL A 127 -5.74 14.20 -0.82
CA VAL A 127 -4.74 15.19 -1.21
C VAL A 127 -5.27 16.01 -2.37
N GLU A 128 -5.37 17.32 -2.20
CA GLU A 128 -5.88 18.25 -3.21
C GLU A 128 -4.81 19.26 -3.62
N ALA A 129 -4.72 19.57 -4.91
CA ALA A 129 -3.89 20.67 -5.40
C ALA A 129 -4.56 22.01 -5.11
N LEU A 130 -3.79 23.01 -4.69
CA LEU A 130 -4.25 24.38 -4.42
C LEU A 130 -4.15 25.30 -5.66
N ALA A 131 -3.73 24.77 -6.81
CA ALA A 131 -3.60 25.56 -8.03
C ALA A 131 -4.99 25.88 -8.61
N ALA A 132 -5.33 27.16 -8.70
CA ALA A 132 -6.56 27.61 -9.34
C ALA A 132 -6.55 27.26 -10.84
N GLY A 133 -7.43 26.36 -11.26
CA GLY A 133 -7.73 26.10 -12.68
C GLY A 133 -6.95 24.97 -13.36
N ALA A 134 -6.10 24.22 -12.65
CA ALA A 134 -5.45 23.03 -13.21
C ALA A 134 -6.29 21.77 -12.92
N SER A 135 -6.73 21.08 -13.98
CA SER A 135 -7.47 19.81 -13.89
C SER A 135 -6.59 18.60 -13.51
N ALA A 136 -5.26 18.77 -13.52
CA ALA A 136 -4.28 17.82 -13.02
C ALA A 136 -3.26 18.56 -12.15
N GLY A 137 -3.09 18.09 -10.91
CA GLY A 137 -2.14 18.63 -9.94
C GLY A 137 -0.74 17.99 -10.05
N PRO A 138 0.14 18.21 -9.07
CA PRO A 138 1.46 17.60 -9.06
C PRO A 138 1.39 16.09 -8.97
N THR A 139 2.40 15.42 -9.54
CA THR A 139 2.74 14.06 -9.13
C THR A 139 3.28 14.10 -7.70
N ILE A 140 2.64 13.34 -6.82
CA ILE A 140 2.90 13.29 -5.39
C ILE A 140 3.17 11.85 -4.97
N SER A 141 4.14 11.71 -4.07
CA SER A 141 4.44 10.48 -3.36
C SER A 141 3.70 10.51 -2.02
N ILE A 142 2.91 9.47 -1.74
CA ILE A 142 1.98 9.43 -0.61
C ILE A 142 2.24 8.19 0.23
N ASP A 143 2.61 8.39 1.49
CA ASP A 143 2.64 7.36 2.52
C ASP A 143 1.40 7.48 3.41
N TYR A 144 0.64 6.40 3.59
CA TYR A 144 -0.58 6.40 4.40
C TYR A 144 -0.79 5.08 5.15
N VAL A 145 -1.81 5.03 6.02
CA VAL A 145 -2.14 3.84 6.82
C VAL A 145 -3.41 3.18 6.29
N GLU A 146 -3.30 1.93 5.85
CA GLU A 146 -4.37 1.09 5.32
C GLU A 146 -5.01 0.18 6.38
N THR A 147 -6.04 -0.55 5.93
CA THR A 147 -6.83 -1.49 6.71
C THR A 147 -5.93 -2.42 7.53
N GLY A 148 -6.24 -2.54 8.82
CA GLY A 148 -5.42 -3.30 9.76
C GLY A 148 -4.16 -2.56 10.25
N GLY A 149 -4.04 -1.26 9.98
CA GLY A 149 -2.95 -0.42 10.50
C GLY A 149 -1.63 -0.58 9.76
N ARG A 150 -1.65 -1.08 8.52
CA ARG A 150 -0.45 -1.31 7.70
C ARG A 150 -0.04 -0.03 7.00
N ALA A 151 1.27 0.23 6.89
CA ALA A 151 1.75 1.33 6.06
C ALA A 151 1.64 0.95 4.57
N ALA A 152 1.18 1.88 3.76
CA ALA A 152 1.08 1.79 2.32
C ALA A 152 1.72 3.01 1.67
N HIS A 153 2.16 2.83 0.42
CA HIS A 153 2.84 3.84 -0.38
C HIS A 153 2.25 3.85 -1.78
N VAL A 154 2.03 5.04 -2.34
CA VAL A 154 1.58 5.22 -3.72
C VAL A 154 2.18 6.47 -4.33
N GLU A 155 2.51 6.40 -5.61
CA GLU A 155 2.75 7.58 -6.44
C GLU A 155 1.48 7.89 -7.22
N ALA A 156 0.95 9.09 -7.06
CA ALA A 156 -0.31 9.50 -7.66
C ALA A 156 -0.24 10.96 -8.15
N THR A 157 -1.22 11.38 -8.94
CA THR A 157 -1.37 12.79 -9.33
C THR A 157 -2.52 13.39 -8.55
N ALA A 158 -2.36 14.59 -7.98
CA ALA A 158 -3.46 15.25 -7.27
C ALA A 158 -4.57 15.69 -8.27
N PRO A 159 -5.86 15.67 -7.89
CA PRO A 159 -6.38 15.22 -6.60
C PRO A 159 -6.33 13.70 -6.44
N TRP A 160 -6.01 13.25 -5.24
CA TRP A 160 -6.00 11.83 -4.88
C TRP A 160 -6.86 11.59 -3.63
N GLU A 161 -7.61 10.49 -3.64
CA GLU A 161 -8.45 10.07 -2.52
C GLU A 161 -8.33 8.56 -2.30
N GLN A 162 -8.32 8.15 -1.03
CA GLN A 162 -8.34 6.74 -0.64
C GLN A 162 -9.16 6.55 0.62
N SER A 163 -10.06 5.58 0.59
CA SER A 163 -10.90 5.22 1.73
C SER A 163 -10.47 3.89 2.34
N THR A 164 -10.41 3.81 3.66
CA THR A 164 -10.02 2.61 4.40
C THR A 164 -10.78 2.49 5.73
N GLN A 165 -10.56 1.39 6.45
CA GLN A 165 -11.12 1.19 7.79
C GLN A 165 -10.01 0.84 8.79
N LEU A 166 -9.94 1.62 9.86
CA LEU A 166 -8.97 1.42 10.92
C LEU A 166 -9.67 1.02 12.22
N GLY A 167 -9.08 0.11 12.99
CA GLY A 167 -9.62 -0.29 14.29
C GLY A 167 -9.56 0.84 15.31
N ALA A 168 -10.37 0.72 16.37
CA ALA A 168 -10.26 1.58 17.54
C ALA A 168 -8.82 1.63 18.08
N GLY A 169 -8.38 2.82 18.49
CA GLY A 169 -7.00 3.06 18.98
C GLY A 169 -5.91 3.15 17.90
N CYS A 170 -6.21 2.87 16.63
CA CYS A 170 -5.28 3.12 15.53
C CYS A 170 -5.05 4.62 15.30
N MET A 171 -3.89 4.96 14.72
CA MET A 171 -3.56 6.30 14.26
C MET A 171 -3.65 6.33 12.73
N ALA A 172 -4.58 7.11 12.19
CA ALA A 172 -4.57 7.47 10.79
C ALA A 172 -3.41 8.44 10.55
N ARG A 173 -2.63 8.21 9.49
CA ARG A 173 -1.52 9.08 9.10
C ARG A 173 -1.48 9.16 7.59
N ILE A 174 -1.21 10.36 7.09
CA ILE A 174 -0.83 10.61 5.69
C ILE A 174 0.37 11.55 5.64
N VAL A 175 1.30 11.23 4.76
CA VAL A 175 2.44 12.08 4.38
C VAL A 175 2.43 12.18 2.86
N ALA A 176 2.18 13.37 2.33
CA ALA A 176 2.24 13.64 0.90
C ALA A 176 3.46 14.51 0.60
N GLN A 177 4.24 14.13 -0.41
CA GLN A 177 5.44 14.82 -0.86
C GLN A 177 5.35 15.12 -2.35
N GLY A 178 5.73 16.32 -2.76
CA GLY A 178 5.66 16.75 -4.16
C GLY A 178 6.67 17.84 -4.49
N PRO A 179 6.80 18.18 -5.78
CA PRO A 179 7.72 19.21 -6.23
C PRO A 179 7.34 20.59 -5.69
N ALA A 180 8.35 21.43 -5.46
CA ALA A 180 8.16 22.83 -5.09
C ALA A 180 7.43 23.62 -6.20
N GLY A 181 6.66 24.63 -5.78
CA GLY A 181 5.93 25.51 -6.70
C GLY A 181 4.51 25.04 -7.05
N GLN A 182 4.10 23.85 -6.59
CA GLN A 182 2.72 23.36 -6.72
C GLN A 182 2.14 23.10 -5.33
N PRO A 183 1.45 24.06 -4.71
CA PRO A 183 0.92 23.88 -3.36
C PRO A 183 -0.19 22.82 -3.36
N PHE A 184 -0.23 22.00 -2.31
CA PHE A 184 -1.27 20.99 -2.10
C PHE A 184 -1.62 20.88 -0.61
N VAL A 185 -2.78 20.29 -0.30
CA VAL A 185 -3.27 20.07 1.07
C VAL A 185 -3.57 18.59 1.27
N ALA A 186 -3.12 18.02 2.39
CA ALA A 186 -3.52 16.70 2.84
C ALA A 186 -4.58 16.80 3.95
N ARG A 187 -5.64 16.00 3.85
CA ARG A 187 -6.74 15.93 4.81
C ARG A 187 -7.03 14.49 5.22
N ILE A 188 -7.45 14.33 6.48
CA ILE A 188 -7.99 13.08 7.02
C ILE A 188 -9.41 13.36 7.50
N TYR A 189 -10.35 12.54 7.05
CA TYR A 189 -11.71 12.48 7.57
C TYR A 189 -11.92 11.18 8.34
N LEU A 190 -12.61 11.27 9.48
CA LEU A 190 -13.02 10.12 10.27
C LEU A 190 -14.55 10.02 10.22
N GLY A 191 -15.06 9.15 9.35
CA GLY A 191 -16.46 9.20 8.91
C GLY A 191 -16.72 10.48 8.11
N ALA A 192 -17.78 11.22 8.47
CA ALA A 192 -18.14 12.49 7.83
C ALA A 192 -17.42 13.72 8.44
N SER A 193 -16.64 13.54 9.51
CA SER A 193 -16.03 14.66 10.23
C SER A 193 -14.57 14.89 9.79
N PRO A 194 -14.17 16.14 9.47
CA PRO A 194 -12.78 16.47 9.25
C PRO A 194 -12.01 16.29 10.56
N ALA A 195 -10.94 15.51 10.53
CA ALA A 195 -10.15 15.18 11.72
C ALA A 195 -8.80 15.88 11.75
N CYS A 196 -8.20 16.10 10.58
CA CYS A 196 -6.94 16.84 10.46
C CYS A 196 -6.77 17.37 9.02
N GLU A 197 -6.09 18.52 8.92
CA GLU A 197 -5.71 19.17 7.67
C GLU A 197 -4.30 19.73 7.80
N ALA A 198 -3.48 19.56 6.76
CA ALA A 198 -2.14 20.13 6.69
C ALA A 198 -1.82 20.60 5.26
N GLN A 199 -1.39 21.85 5.14
CA GLN A 199 -0.89 22.41 3.88
C GLN A 199 0.56 22.01 3.66
N ALA A 200 0.95 21.83 2.40
CA ALA A 200 2.31 21.51 2.05
C ALA A 200 3.26 22.66 2.40
N SER A 201 4.40 22.32 2.99
CA SER A 201 5.46 23.26 3.37
C SER A 201 6.81 22.76 2.86
N PRO A 202 7.79 23.65 2.58
CA PRO A 202 9.10 23.25 2.10
C PRO A 202 9.83 22.37 3.13
N VAL A 203 10.46 21.30 2.66
CA VAL A 203 11.23 20.39 3.49
C VAL A 203 12.58 21.03 3.84
N LEU A 204 12.93 21.07 5.12
CA LEU A 204 14.20 21.62 5.58
C LEU A 204 15.37 20.82 4.97
N GLY A 205 16.31 21.51 4.32
CA GLY A 205 17.45 20.90 3.63
C GLY A 205 17.17 20.46 2.19
N ASN A 206 15.92 20.50 1.73
CA ASN A 206 15.56 20.30 0.33
C ASN A 206 14.40 21.22 -0.09
N PRO A 207 14.69 22.48 -0.49
CA PRO A 207 13.64 23.44 -0.85
C PRO A 207 12.89 23.09 -2.13
N ALA A 208 13.40 22.15 -2.94
CA ALA A 208 12.73 21.65 -4.14
C ALA A 208 11.62 20.63 -3.81
N LEU A 209 11.52 20.20 -2.55
CA LEU A 209 10.53 19.22 -2.07
C LEU A 209 9.60 19.88 -1.07
N TRP A 210 8.30 19.72 -1.27
CA TRP A 210 7.26 20.17 -0.35
C TRP A 210 6.57 18.98 0.28
N ARG A 211 6.19 19.08 1.55
CA ARG A 211 5.55 18.02 2.33
C ARG A 211 4.34 18.54 3.10
N ALA A 212 3.24 17.80 3.02
CA ALA A 212 2.10 17.90 3.93
C ALA A 212 2.02 16.63 4.78
N GLN A 213 1.90 16.76 6.11
CA GLN A 213 1.75 15.63 7.02
C GLN A 213 0.61 15.87 7.99
N CYS A 214 -0.23 14.85 8.14
CA CYS A 214 -1.43 14.91 8.95
C CYS A 214 -1.66 13.58 9.68
N GLU A 215 -2.10 13.65 10.94
CA GLU A 215 -2.31 12.51 11.82
C GLU A 215 -3.61 12.69 12.61
N ALA A 216 -4.40 11.62 12.73
CA ALA A 216 -5.65 11.62 13.48
C ALA A 216 -5.86 10.29 14.24
N ALA A 217 -6.14 10.38 15.54
CA ALA A 217 -6.46 9.20 16.34
C ALA A 217 -7.88 8.72 16.02
N CYS A 218 -8.05 7.41 15.78
CA CYS A 218 -9.34 6.85 15.39
C CYS A 218 -10.38 6.78 16.53
N GLY A 219 -10.03 7.24 17.74
CA GLY A 219 -10.88 7.16 18.93
C GLY A 219 -10.97 5.73 19.49
N PRO A 220 -11.55 5.57 20.69
CA PRO A 220 -11.95 4.28 21.22
C PRO A 220 -13.17 3.71 20.49
#